data_AF-A0A3T0LTX0-F1
#
_entry.id   AF-A0A3T0LTX0-F1
#
_cell.length_a   1.000
_cell.length_b   1.000
_cell.length_c   1.000
_cell.angle_alpha   90.00
_cell.angle_beta   90.00
_cell.angle_gamma   90.00
#
_symmetry.space_group_name_H-M   'P 1'
#
loop_
_entity.id
_entity.type
_entity.pdbx_description
1 polymer ?
#
loop_
_entity_poly.entity_id
_entity_poly.type
_entity_poly.pdbx_seq_one_letter_code
_entity_poly.pdbx_strand_id
1 'polypeptide(L)'
;MGVTIESKNFNADMGFGGFNNFRSKVASLSNSEFGRHYAKLNNTMFLQGAARESFFKEYDAKTNELVKANIITVEIANFCYQSDCEGAIDQEQAKQIYERIKDYDDNICYGYAGRPDCAMFSDLKNIFKDCAENGGTVEWS
;
A
#
# COMPACT_ATOMS: atom_id res chain seq x y z
N MET A 1 -1.55 -14.78 10.94
CA MET A 1 -1.24 -13.35 11.21
C MET A 1 -1.96 -12.57 10.14
N GLY A 2 -2.82 -11.64 10.55
CA GLY A 2 -3.63 -10.82 9.67
C GLY A 2 -3.20 -9.36 9.75
N VAL A 3 -3.75 -8.57 8.84
CA VAL A 3 -3.77 -7.12 8.89
C VAL A 3 -5.24 -6.73 8.82
N THR A 4 -5.69 -5.97 9.80
CA THR A 4 -6.98 -5.29 9.75
C THR A 4 -6.69 -3.84 9.36
N ILE A 5 -7.26 -3.37 8.26
CA ILE A 5 -7.20 -1.96 7.86
C ILE A 5 -8.58 -1.34 8.04
N GLU A 6 -8.63 -0.14 8.62
CA GLU A 6 -9.89 0.52 8.92
C GLU A 6 -9.84 2.04 8.80
N SER A 7 -11.03 2.59 8.62
CA SER A 7 -11.39 4.00 8.69
C SER A 7 -12.54 4.12 9.70
N LYS A 8 -13.06 5.33 9.89
CA LYS A 8 -14.17 5.56 10.82
C LYS A 8 -15.40 4.67 10.55
N ASN A 9 -15.75 4.45 9.28
CA ASN A 9 -16.99 3.77 8.92
C ASN A 9 -16.80 2.40 8.24
N PHE A 10 -15.58 2.06 7.84
CA PHE A 10 -15.28 0.84 7.08
C PHE A 10 -14.03 0.15 7.62
N ASN A 11 -14.02 -1.18 7.58
CA ASN A 11 -12.87 -2.01 7.88
C ASN A 11 -12.78 -3.19 6.91
N ALA A 12 -11.60 -3.78 6.81
CA ALA A 12 -11.33 -4.97 6.02
C ALA A 12 -10.21 -5.81 6.64
N ASP A 13 -10.43 -7.12 6.71
CA ASP A 13 -9.47 -8.10 7.21
C ASP A 13 -8.76 -8.84 6.07
N MET A 14 -7.43 -8.94 6.15
CA MET A 14 -6.64 -9.72 5.21
C MET A 14 -5.39 -10.34 5.84
N GLY A 15 -4.64 -11.11 5.05
CA GLY A 15 -3.28 -11.52 5.40
C GLY A 15 -2.23 -10.57 4.80
N PHE A 16 -0.98 -10.66 5.27
CA PHE A 16 0.14 -9.87 4.73
C PHE A 16 0.28 -9.95 3.21
N GLY A 17 0.03 -11.12 2.62
CA GLY A 17 0.06 -11.28 1.16
C GLY A 17 -1.03 -10.44 0.45
N GLY A 18 -2.23 -10.41 1.00
CA GLY A 18 -3.33 -9.57 0.51
C GLY A 18 -3.00 -8.09 0.63
N PHE A 19 -2.48 -7.69 1.79
CA PHE A 19 -2.08 -6.30 2.02
C PHE A 19 -0.93 -5.85 1.11
N ASN A 20 0.08 -6.70 0.92
CA ASN A 20 1.17 -6.45 -0.03
C ASN A 20 0.68 -6.36 -1.48
N ASN A 21 -0.29 -7.19 -1.88
CA ASN A 21 -0.92 -7.09 -3.20
C ASN A 21 -1.63 -5.74 -3.36
N PHE A 22 -2.32 -5.27 -2.32
CA PHE A 22 -2.99 -3.97 -2.35
C PHE A 22 -1.98 -2.82 -2.47
N ARG A 23 -0.94 -2.80 -1.63
CA ARG A 23 0.14 -1.79 -1.72
C ARG A 23 0.87 -1.81 -3.06
N SER A 24 1.15 -2.99 -3.59
CA SER A 24 1.75 -3.15 -4.92
C SER A 24 0.86 -2.56 -6.02
N LYS A 25 -0.46 -2.75 -5.90
CA LYS A 25 -1.42 -2.16 -6.83
C LYS A 25 -1.46 -0.64 -6.71
N VAL A 26 -1.55 -0.08 -5.50
CA VAL A 26 -1.45 1.36 -5.24
C VAL A 26 -0.18 1.95 -5.86
N ALA A 27 0.98 1.33 -5.64
CA ALA A 27 2.25 1.77 -6.21
C ALA A 27 2.22 1.79 -7.75
N SER A 28 1.68 0.74 -8.37
CA SER A 28 1.58 0.63 -9.83
C SER A 28 0.62 1.64 -10.47
N LEU A 29 -0.51 1.93 -9.81
CA LEU A 29 -1.49 2.91 -10.25
C LEU A 29 -1.02 4.35 -10.04
N SER A 30 -0.19 4.56 -9.02
CA SER A 30 0.41 5.87 -8.74
C SER A 30 1.42 6.28 -9.81
N ASN A 31 2.33 5.37 -10.17
CA ASN A 31 3.27 5.57 -11.26
C ASN A 31 3.88 4.24 -11.73
N SER A 32 4.00 4.03 -13.04
CA SER A 32 4.54 2.77 -13.60
C SER A 32 6.02 2.53 -13.29
N GLU A 33 6.85 3.56 -13.17
CA GLU A 33 8.25 3.44 -12.75
C GLU A 33 8.33 3.07 -11.27
N PHE A 34 7.56 3.75 -10.42
CA PHE A 34 7.52 3.45 -8.99
C PHE A 34 6.96 2.06 -8.71
N GLY A 35 5.88 1.64 -9.38
CA GLY A 35 5.35 0.29 -9.25
C GLY A 35 6.37 -0.80 -9.58
N ARG A 36 7.14 -0.61 -10.66
CA ARG A 36 8.25 -1.53 -11.02
C ARG A 36 9.36 -1.52 -9.99
N HIS A 37 9.68 -0.36 -9.42
CA HIS A 37 10.66 -0.24 -8.35
C HIS A 37 10.19 -0.97 -7.08
N TYR A 38 8.95 -0.70 -6.64
CA TYR A 38 8.33 -1.31 -5.47
C TYR A 38 8.27 -2.84 -5.57
N ALA A 39 7.92 -3.37 -6.75
CA ALA A 39 7.86 -4.81 -6.99
C ALA A 39 9.21 -5.54 -6.77
N LYS A 40 10.35 -4.83 -6.80
CA LYS A 40 11.67 -5.43 -6.54
C LYS A 40 11.82 -5.92 -5.10
N LEU A 41 11.04 -5.40 -4.14
CA LEU A 41 11.06 -5.87 -2.75
C LEU A 41 10.73 -7.36 -2.63
N ASN A 42 9.92 -7.91 -3.55
CA ASN A 42 9.60 -9.34 -3.59
C ASN A 42 10.84 -10.23 -3.81
N ASN A 43 11.94 -9.68 -4.35
CA ASN A 43 13.18 -10.41 -4.59
C ASN A 43 14.11 -10.46 -3.36
N THR A 44 13.72 -9.84 -2.24
CA THR A 44 14.59 -9.69 -1.06
C THR A 44 14.53 -10.85 -0.08
N MET A 45 13.58 -11.78 -0.24
CA MET A 45 13.31 -12.86 0.72
C MET A 45 14.55 -13.72 1.01
N PHE A 46 15.37 -13.98 -0.01
CA PHE A 46 16.57 -14.82 0.11
C PHE A 46 17.88 -14.03 0.19
N LEU A 47 17.83 -12.69 0.17
CA LEU A 47 19.02 -11.86 0.29
C LEU A 47 19.49 -11.81 1.75
N GLN A 48 20.79 -12.05 1.95
CA GLN A 48 21.44 -12.08 3.25
C GLN A 48 22.78 -11.31 3.23
N GLY A 49 23.22 -10.86 4.41
CA GLY A 49 24.49 -10.16 4.60
C GLY A 49 24.70 -8.96 3.67
N ALA A 50 25.93 -8.81 3.17
CA ALA A 50 26.35 -7.67 2.35
C ALA A 50 25.50 -7.47 1.07
N ALA A 51 24.95 -8.55 0.50
CA ALA A 51 24.09 -8.46 -0.67
C ALA A 51 22.74 -7.79 -0.34
N ARG A 52 22.18 -8.11 0.83
CA ARG A 52 20.95 -7.46 1.34
C ARG A 52 21.18 -5.99 1.61
N GLU A 53 22.28 -5.64 2.27
CA GLU A 53 22.64 -4.25 2.57
C GLU A 53 22.85 -3.42 1.30
N SER A 54 23.59 -3.96 0.33
CA SER A 54 23.83 -3.29 -0.95
C SER A 54 22.53 -3.08 -1.72
N PHE A 55 21.64 -4.09 -1.73
CA PHE A 55 20.31 -3.96 -2.34
C PHE A 55 19.51 -2.82 -1.72
N PHE A 56 19.37 -2.78 -0.39
CA PHE A 56 18.56 -1.73 0.26
C PHE A 56 19.17 -0.35 0.09
N LYS A 57 20.50 -0.23 0.09
CA LYS A 57 21.18 1.04 -0.19
C LYS A 57 20.87 1.58 -1.59
N GLU A 58 20.93 0.73 -2.61
CA GLU A 58 20.58 1.11 -3.98
C GLU A 58 19.07 1.37 -4.13
N TYR A 59 18.26 0.55 -3.47
CA TYR A 59 16.81 0.67 -3.47
C TYR A 59 16.36 2.02 -2.89
N ASP A 60 16.89 2.39 -1.73
CA ASP A 60 16.57 3.64 -1.04
C ASP A 60 17.07 4.85 -1.82
N ALA A 61 18.25 4.76 -2.44
CA ALA A 61 18.76 5.81 -3.31
C ALA A 61 17.80 6.08 -4.48
N LYS A 62 17.30 5.02 -5.14
CA LYS A 62 16.33 5.16 -6.23
C LYS A 62 14.97 5.67 -5.72
N THR A 63 14.49 5.22 -4.57
CA THR A 63 13.26 5.77 -3.96
C THR A 63 13.38 7.28 -3.75
N ASN A 64 14.49 7.75 -3.18
CA ASN A 64 14.73 9.17 -2.96
C ASN A 64 14.82 9.97 -4.27
N GLU A 65 15.39 9.40 -5.32
CA GLU A 65 15.40 9.99 -6.66
C GLU A 65 13.98 10.17 -7.21
N LEU A 66 13.14 9.14 -7.11
CA LEU A 66 11.75 9.19 -7.59
C LEU A 66 10.91 10.24 -6.85
N VAL A 67 11.10 10.37 -5.53
CA VAL A 67 10.49 11.43 -4.73
C VAL A 67 10.98 12.81 -5.19
N LYS A 68 12.30 13.01 -5.32
CA LYS A 68 12.90 14.30 -5.73
C LYS A 68 12.48 14.72 -7.14
N ALA A 69 12.29 13.75 -8.04
CA ALA A 69 11.82 13.98 -9.39
C ALA A 69 10.30 14.21 -9.48
N ASN A 70 9.57 14.22 -8.35
CA ASN A 70 8.11 14.31 -8.27
C ASN A 70 7.38 13.23 -9.08
N ILE A 71 8.03 12.07 -9.28
CA ILE A 71 7.42 10.91 -9.95
C ILE A 71 6.37 10.27 -9.04
N ILE A 72 6.63 10.29 -7.74
CA ILE A 72 5.67 9.95 -6.67
C ILE A 72 5.78 10.98 -5.55
N THR A 73 4.74 11.04 -4.73
CA THR A 73 4.70 11.92 -3.56
C THR A 73 5.22 11.20 -2.32
N VAL A 74 5.67 11.97 -1.32
CA VAL A 74 6.12 11.41 -0.05
C VAL A 74 4.97 10.66 0.64
N GLU A 75 3.75 11.14 0.49
CA GLU A 75 2.54 10.57 1.09
C GLU A 75 2.25 9.14 0.59
N ILE A 76 2.36 8.92 -0.73
CA ILE A 76 2.18 7.60 -1.34
C ILE A 76 3.34 6.67 -0.96
N ALA A 77 4.58 7.16 -1.02
CA ALA A 77 5.74 6.37 -0.60
C ALA A 77 5.63 5.94 0.87
N ASN A 78 5.22 6.87 1.74
CA ASN A 78 5.04 6.63 3.16
C ASN A 78 4.05 5.48 3.39
N PHE A 79 2.85 5.52 2.80
CA PHE A 79 1.89 4.42 2.88
C PHE A 79 2.46 3.06 2.41
N CYS A 80 3.19 3.07 1.29
CA CYS A 80 3.76 1.85 0.72
C CYS A 80 4.88 1.22 1.58
N TYR A 81 5.60 2.02 2.38
CA TYR A 81 6.77 1.55 3.15
C TYR A 81 6.56 1.48 4.67
N GLN A 82 5.41 1.93 5.18
CA GLN A 82 5.07 1.77 6.59
C GLN A 82 4.97 0.28 7.00
N SER A 83 5.20 0.01 8.28
CA SER A 83 5.11 -1.34 8.87
C SER A 83 3.74 -1.99 8.61
N ASP A 84 3.68 -3.31 8.54
CA ASP A 84 2.42 -4.06 8.48
C ASP A 84 1.79 -4.26 9.86
N CYS A 85 2.57 -4.13 10.95
CA CYS A 85 2.11 -4.41 12.32
C CYS A 85 1.43 -3.22 13.01
N GLU A 86 1.69 -2.01 12.52
CA GLU A 86 1.12 -0.77 13.03
C GLU A 86 1.44 0.32 12.02
N GLY A 87 0.42 0.86 11.38
CA GLY A 87 0.56 1.99 10.48
C GLY A 87 -0.70 2.83 10.42
N ALA A 88 -0.50 4.09 10.05
CA ALA A 88 -1.57 5.07 10.00
C ALA A 88 -1.25 6.10 8.90
N ILE A 89 -2.30 6.57 8.25
CA ILE A 89 -2.22 7.71 7.35
C ILE A 89 -3.34 8.71 7.65
N ASP A 90 -3.07 9.97 7.38
CA ASP A 90 -4.05 11.03 7.55
C ASP A 90 -4.96 11.20 6.30
N GLN A 91 -5.90 12.14 6.42
CA GLN A 91 -6.82 12.50 5.35
C GLN A 91 -6.11 12.96 4.06
N GLU A 92 -4.99 13.68 4.14
CA GLU A 92 -4.29 14.17 2.95
C GLU A 92 -3.68 13.01 2.16
N GLN A 93 -3.00 12.11 2.88
CA GLN A 93 -2.47 10.88 2.29
C GLN A 93 -3.60 10.02 1.70
N ALA A 94 -4.72 9.86 2.43
CA ALA A 94 -5.86 9.08 1.95
C ALA A 94 -6.45 9.67 0.66
N LYS A 95 -6.58 11.01 0.55
CA LYS A 95 -7.02 11.69 -0.69
C LYS A 95 -6.10 11.38 -1.86
N GLN A 96 -4.79 11.50 -1.65
CA GLN A 96 -3.82 11.23 -2.72
C GLN A 96 -3.90 9.77 -3.19
N ILE A 97 -3.99 8.82 -2.27
CA ILE A 97 -4.10 7.39 -2.62
C ILE A 97 -5.42 7.10 -3.32
N TYR A 98 -6.54 7.57 -2.77
CA TYR A 98 -7.87 7.36 -3.34
C TYR A 98 -7.93 7.88 -4.78
N GLU A 99 -7.37 9.06 -5.07
CA GLU A 99 -7.34 9.62 -6.42
C GLU A 99 -6.61 8.72 -7.43
N ARG A 100 -5.61 7.95 -6.99
CA ARG A 100 -4.90 6.99 -7.86
C ARG A 100 -5.65 5.69 -8.07
N ILE A 101 -6.52 5.30 -7.15
CA ILE A 101 -7.18 3.98 -7.18
C ILE A 101 -8.69 4.04 -7.48
N LYS A 102 -9.32 5.20 -7.44
CA LYS A 102 -10.78 5.36 -7.53
C LYS A 102 -11.41 4.70 -8.76
N ASP A 103 -10.71 4.77 -9.90
CA ASP A 103 -11.17 4.25 -11.19
C ASP A 103 -10.75 2.79 -11.43
N TYR A 104 -10.02 2.19 -10.51
CA TYR A 104 -9.61 0.79 -10.58
C TYR A 104 -10.54 -0.10 -9.74
N ASP A 105 -10.81 -1.28 -10.28
CA ASP A 105 -11.41 -2.39 -9.55
C ASP A 105 -10.95 -3.71 -10.17
N ASP A 106 -11.01 -4.79 -9.38
CA ASP A 106 -10.78 -6.14 -9.87
C ASP A 106 -11.55 -7.18 -9.06
N ASN A 107 -11.51 -8.43 -9.52
CA ASN A 107 -12.17 -9.56 -8.88
C ASN A 107 -11.16 -10.42 -8.09
N ILE A 108 -10.07 -9.83 -7.59
CA ILE A 108 -9.08 -10.54 -6.78
C ILE A 108 -9.52 -10.49 -5.31
N CYS A 109 -9.49 -11.64 -4.64
CA CYS A 109 -9.64 -11.71 -3.19
C CYS A 109 -8.39 -11.15 -2.51
N TYR A 110 -8.53 -10.01 -1.82
CA TYR A 110 -7.48 -9.45 -0.98
C TYR A 110 -7.56 -10.00 0.44
N GLY A 111 -8.78 -10.23 0.93
CA GLY A 111 -9.03 -10.84 2.23
C GLY A 111 -8.91 -12.36 2.23
N TYR A 112 -9.52 -12.99 3.22
CA TYR A 112 -9.52 -14.45 3.35
C TYR A 112 -10.54 -15.08 2.38
N ALA A 113 -10.09 -15.65 1.27
CA ALA A 113 -10.94 -16.16 0.17
C ALA A 113 -12.02 -17.18 0.59
N GLY A 114 -11.85 -17.88 1.72
CA GLY A 114 -12.85 -18.80 2.26
C GLY A 114 -13.96 -18.14 3.08
N ARG A 115 -13.89 -16.83 3.31
CA ARG A 115 -14.89 -16.09 4.07
C ARG A 115 -15.91 -15.41 3.16
N PRO A 116 -17.19 -15.33 3.58
CA PRO A 116 -18.23 -14.64 2.82
C PRO A 116 -18.01 -13.12 2.75
N ASP A 117 -17.28 -12.55 3.70
CA ASP A 117 -16.88 -11.15 3.79
C ASP A 117 -15.43 -10.94 3.31
N CYS A 118 -14.97 -11.75 2.36
CA CYS A 118 -13.63 -11.62 1.81
C CYS A 118 -13.43 -10.21 1.23
N ALA A 119 -12.47 -9.47 1.80
CA ALA A 119 -12.15 -8.13 1.35
C ALA A 119 -11.75 -8.13 -0.15
N MET A 120 -12.43 -7.29 -0.91
CA MET A 120 -12.17 -7.02 -2.32
C MET A 120 -11.49 -5.66 -2.49
N PHE A 121 -11.03 -5.34 -3.71
CA PHE A 121 -10.45 -4.03 -3.97
C PHE A 121 -11.44 -2.89 -3.68
N SER A 122 -12.72 -3.09 -3.98
CA SER A 122 -13.80 -2.14 -3.68
C SER A 122 -13.91 -1.82 -2.19
N ASP A 123 -13.76 -2.80 -1.31
CA ASP A 123 -13.87 -2.60 0.15
C ASP A 123 -12.70 -1.77 0.66
N LEU A 124 -11.49 -2.09 0.17
CA LEU A 124 -10.29 -1.31 0.48
C LEU A 124 -10.42 0.11 -0.05
N LYS A 125 -10.83 0.28 -1.30
CA LYS A 125 -11.08 1.60 -1.89
C LYS A 125 -12.08 2.44 -1.07
N ASN A 126 -13.12 1.83 -0.52
CA ASN A 126 -14.10 2.51 0.32
C ASN A 126 -13.50 3.05 1.63
N ILE A 127 -12.53 2.36 2.23
CA ILE A 127 -11.80 2.84 3.42
C ILE A 127 -11.05 4.15 3.12
N PHE A 128 -10.31 4.20 2.01
CA PHE A 128 -9.59 5.42 1.62
C PHE A 128 -10.54 6.53 1.19
N LYS A 129 -11.64 6.18 0.50
CA LYS A 129 -12.70 7.13 0.15
C LYS A 129 -13.31 7.77 1.39
N ASP A 130 -13.66 6.97 2.40
CA ASP A 130 -14.27 7.44 3.64
C ASP A 130 -13.38 8.48 4.33
N CYS A 131 -12.10 8.15 4.52
CA CYS A 131 -11.15 9.09 5.11
C CYS A 131 -10.93 10.33 4.23
N ALA A 132 -10.85 10.16 2.90
CA ALA A 132 -10.65 11.27 1.97
C ALA A 132 -11.82 12.28 2.01
N GLU A 133 -13.06 11.80 2.01
CA GLU A 133 -14.28 12.61 1.94
C GLU A 133 -14.71 13.14 3.31
N ASN A 134 -14.62 12.31 4.37
CA ASN A 134 -15.15 12.61 5.70
C ASN A 134 -14.08 13.01 6.72
N GLY A 135 -12.80 12.89 6.37
CA GLY A 135 -11.68 13.13 7.28
C GLY A 135 -11.40 11.98 8.24
N GLY A 136 -10.43 12.17 9.13
CA GLY A 136 -9.96 11.15 10.08
C GLY A 136 -8.64 10.52 9.64
N THR A 137 -8.44 9.27 10.05
CA THR A 137 -7.25 8.46 9.77
C THR A 137 -7.66 7.14 9.14
N VAL A 138 -6.76 6.56 8.35
CA VAL A 138 -6.80 5.14 7.98
C VAL A 138 -5.69 4.44 8.75
N GLU A 139 -6.02 3.42 9.50
CA GLU A 139 -5.10 2.72 10.41
C GLU A 139 -5.08 1.23 10.08
N TRP A 140 -3.96 0.57 10.36
CA TRP A 140 -3.87 -0.88 10.26
C TRP A 140 -2.92 -1.50 11.29
N SER A 141 -3.26 -2.73 11.69
CA SER A 141 -2.52 -3.55 12.67
C SER A 141 -2.75 -5.04 12.47
#